data_AF-A0A495VU50-F1
#
_entry.id   AF-A0A495VU50-F1
#
_cell.length_a   1.000
_cell.length_b   1.000
_cell.length_c   1.000
_cell.angle_alpha   90.00
_cell.angle_beta   90.00
_cell.angle_gamma   90.00
#
_symmetry.space_group_name_H-M   'P 1'
#
loop_
_entity.id
_entity.type
_entity.pdbx_description
1 polymer ?
#
loop_
_entity_poly.entity_id
_entity_poly.type
_entity_poly.pdbx_seq_one_letter_code
_entity_poly.pdbx_strand_id
1 'polypeptide(L)'
;MGEEWTKRCLTRADQRAVGFIGLALLSFVVLWLVSLWVGSRWVFVLVPLCVEFAVPGLRHFFSRHVMRRIVKAFPWHQVAVSFVPGRARVGRQAYLETAGSDRTFLRLPEMPERVREQVRRSGRLWLAGPDARGRTAVLTPDTPFVTLGRVVIR
;
A
#
# COMPACT_ATOMS: atom_id res chain seq x y z
N MET A 1 -0.81 -14.04 14.75
CA MET A 1 0.41 -13.40 14.18
C MET A 1 1.11 -12.59 15.27
N GLY A 2 2.44 -12.66 15.37
CA GLY A 2 3.17 -11.94 16.43
C GLY A 2 3.20 -10.42 16.24
N GLU A 3 3.18 -9.66 17.34
CA GLU A 3 3.29 -8.20 17.33
C GLU A 3 4.58 -7.72 16.63
N GLU A 4 5.68 -8.44 16.82
CA GLU A 4 6.98 -8.10 16.24
C GLU A 4 6.96 -8.11 14.71
N TRP A 5 6.29 -9.09 14.11
CA TRP A 5 6.18 -9.15 12.64
C TRP A 5 5.34 -8.00 12.10
N THR A 6 4.25 -7.68 12.80
CA THR A 6 3.40 -6.53 12.45
C THR A 6 4.20 -5.23 12.52
N LYS A 7 4.99 -5.04 13.59
CA LYS A 7 5.91 -3.90 13.73
C LYS A 7 6.93 -3.86 12.59
N ARG A 8 7.57 -4.99 12.26
CA ARG A 8 8.56 -5.07 11.17
C ARG A 8 7.95 -4.70 9.81
N CYS A 9 6.72 -5.15 9.52
CA CYS A 9 6.02 -4.80 8.29
C CYS A 9 5.67 -3.30 8.22
N LEU A 10 5.19 -2.73 9.33
CA LEU A 10 4.92 -1.29 9.42
C LEU A 10 6.20 -0.46 9.26
N THR A 11 7.30 -0.86 9.89
CA THR A 11 8.59 -0.16 9.76
C THR A 11 9.12 -0.19 8.33
N ARG A 12 9.04 -1.34 7.64
CA ARG A 12 9.44 -1.40 6.22
C ARG A 12 8.53 -0.58 5.31
N ALA A 13 7.22 -0.52 5.60
CA ALA A 13 6.31 0.35 4.86
C ALA A 13 6.64 1.83 5.08
N ASP A 14 6.94 2.22 6.33
CA ASP A 14 7.37 3.57 6.70
C ASP A 14 8.69 3.94 5.99
N GLN A 15 9.70 3.05 5.98
CA GLN A 15 10.97 3.27 5.29
C GLN A 15 10.80 3.51 3.78
N ARG A 16 9.93 2.74 3.11
CA ARG A 16 9.63 2.96 1.69
C ARG A 16 8.96 4.30 1.45
N ALA A 17 7.99 4.67 2.29
CA ALA A 17 7.30 5.95 2.18
C ALA A 17 8.25 7.14 2.37
N VAL A 18 9.15 7.06 3.34
CA VAL A 18 10.20 8.08 3.56
C VAL A 18 11.14 8.15 2.36
N GLY A 19 11.51 7.02 1.76
CA GLY A 19 12.34 6.99 0.55
C GLY A 19 11.72 7.76 -0.62
N PHE A 20 10.42 7.56 -0.89
CA PHE A 20 9.70 8.29 -1.95
C PHE A 20 9.62 9.80 -1.67
N ILE A 21 9.34 10.19 -0.43
CA ILE A 21 9.32 11.62 -0.04
C ILE A 21 10.72 12.23 -0.16
N GLY A 22 11.75 11.53 0.29
CA GLY A 22 13.14 11.98 0.17
C GLY A 22 13.55 12.17 -1.30
N LEU A 23 13.19 11.24 -2.18
CA LEU A 23 13.43 11.36 -3.62
C LEU A 23 12.72 12.57 -4.23
N ALA A 24 11.47 12.81 -3.84
CA ALA A 24 10.70 13.96 -4.31
C ALA A 24 11.34 15.30 -3.87
N LEU A 25 11.74 15.40 -2.60
CA LEU A 25 12.43 16.58 -2.06
C LEU A 25 13.78 16.80 -2.74
N LEU A 26 14.58 15.75 -2.91
CA LEU A 26 15.87 15.83 -3.59
C LEU A 26 15.70 16.29 -5.04
N SER A 27 14.73 15.71 -5.76
CA SER A 27 14.42 16.13 -7.13
C SER A 27 14.01 17.60 -7.20
N PHE A 28 13.20 18.07 -6.24
CA PHE A 28 12.78 19.46 -6.17
C PHE A 28 13.97 20.41 -5.90
N VAL A 29 14.86 20.05 -4.97
CA VAL A 29 16.09 20.82 -4.68
C VAL A 29 17.00 20.89 -5.90
N VAL A 30 17.17 19.79 -6.63
CA VAL A 30 17.96 19.76 -7.87
C VAL A 30 17.35 20.69 -8.92
N LEU A 31 16.03 20.62 -9.14
CA LEU A 31 15.34 21.54 -10.06
C LEU A 31 15.51 23.00 -9.66
N TRP A 32 15.42 23.30 -8.37
CA TRP A 32 15.64 24.64 -7.84
C TRP A 32 17.05 25.15 -8.14
N LEU A 33 18.09 24.35 -7.86
CA LEU A 33 19.48 24.70 -8.14
C LEU A 33 19.74 24.90 -9.63
N VAL A 34 19.19 24.04 -10.49
CA VAL A 34 19.28 24.18 -11.94
C VAL A 34 18.59 25.46 -12.42
N SER A 35 17.42 25.81 -11.85
CA SER A 35 16.72 27.05 -12.18
C SER A 35 17.55 28.29 -11.83
N LEU A 36 18.24 28.29 -10.68
CA LEU A 36 19.15 29.36 -10.29
C LEU A 36 20.36 29.46 -11.22
N TRP A 37 20.92 28.33 -11.65
CA TRP A 37 22.11 28.30 -12.51
C TRP A 37 21.81 28.75 -13.95
N VAL A 38 20.68 28.33 -14.51
CA VAL A 38 20.26 28.66 -15.88
C VAL A 38 19.53 30.01 -15.95
N GLY A 39 19.08 30.56 -14.82
CA GLY A 39 18.26 31.78 -14.76
C GLY A 39 16.86 31.60 -15.38
N SER A 40 16.44 30.36 -15.65
CA SER A 40 15.19 30.05 -16.32
C SER A 40 14.14 29.52 -15.36
N ARG A 41 12.96 30.15 -15.38
CA ARG A 41 11.78 29.72 -14.61
C ARG A 41 11.03 28.56 -15.27
N TRP A 42 11.36 28.20 -16.51
CA TRP A 42 10.71 27.08 -17.22
C TRP A 42 10.99 25.72 -16.58
N VAL A 43 12.04 25.61 -15.76
CA VAL A 43 12.39 24.40 -15.01
C VAL A 43 11.25 23.98 -14.05
N PHE A 44 10.42 24.93 -13.59
CA PHE A 44 9.27 24.63 -12.73
C PHE A 44 8.14 23.87 -13.43
N VAL A 45 8.16 23.75 -14.77
CA VAL A 45 7.25 22.86 -15.51
C VAL A 45 7.43 21.39 -15.08
N LEU A 46 8.59 21.04 -14.49
CA LEU A 46 8.87 19.70 -13.96
C LEU A 46 8.39 19.49 -12.51
N VAL A 47 7.80 20.49 -11.84
CA VAL A 47 7.25 20.32 -10.48
C VAL A 47 6.20 19.19 -10.38
N PRO A 48 5.27 19.01 -11.34
CA PRO A 48 4.33 17.88 -11.31
C PRO A 48 5.03 16.52 -11.21
N LEU A 49 6.21 16.37 -11.83
CA LEU A 49 7.01 15.13 -11.75
C LEU A 49 7.48 14.86 -10.30
N CYS A 50 7.90 15.90 -9.58
CA CYS A 50 8.26 15.78 -8.16
C CYS A 50 7.05 15.38 -7.30
N VAL A 51 5.87 15.93 -7.61
CA VAL A 51 4.63 15.58 -6.92
C VAL A 51 4.30 14.10 -7.13
N GLU A 52 4.42 13.58 -8.36
CA GLU A 52 4.17 12.16 -8.63
C GLU A 52 5.08 11.23 -7.83
N PHE A 53 6.36 11.59 -7.62
CA PHE A 53 7.25 10.83 -6.75
C PHE A 53 6.80 10.83 -5.29
N ALA A 54 6.16 11.91 -4.82
CA ALA A 54 5.70 12.03 -3.45
C ALA A 54 4.39 11.27 -3.19
N VAL A 55 3.53 11.07 -4.20
CA VAL A 55 2.19 10.48 -4.08
C VAL A 55 2.18 9.15 -3.30
N PRO A 56 3.03 8.14 -3.59
CA PRO A 56 3.03 6.88 -2.85
C PRO A 56 3.35 7.06 -1.36
N GLY A 57 4.31 7.95 -1.07
CA GLY A 57 4.71 8.30 0.29
C GLY A 57 3.57 8.97 1.06
N LEU A 58 3.00 10.05 0.52
CA LEU A 58 1.88 10.75 1.15
C LEU A 58 0.69 9.83 1.40
N ARG A 59 0.32 9.01 0.41
CA ARG A 59 -0.77 8.04 0.54
C ARG A 59 -0.54 7.08 1.70
N HIS A 60 0.68 6.59 1.87
CA HIS A 60 1.05 5.75 3.01
C HIS A 60 0.83 6.49 4.34
N PHE A 61 1.33 7.72 4.47
CA PHE A 61 1.18 8.53 5.69
C PHE A 61 -0.29 8.75 6.07
N PHE A 62 -1.16 9.07 5.12
CA PHE A 62 -2.59 9.20 5.39
C PHE A 62 -3.23 7.86 5.81
N SER A 63 -2.86 6.76 5.15
CA SER A 63 -3.40 5.43 5.47
C SER A 63 -2.85 4.85 6.78
N ARG A 64 -1.65 5.27 7.21
CA ARG A 64 -0.95 4.76 8.40
C ARG A 64 -1.75 4.93 9.68
N HIS A 65 -2.36 6.09 9.88
CA HIS A 65 -3.16 6.35 11.07
C HIS A 65 -4.39 5.42 11.14
N VAL A 66 -5.07 5.24 10.00
CA VAL A 66 -6.22 4.34 9.89
C VAL A 66 -5.79 2.89 10.13
N MET A 67 -4.68 2.47 9.50
CA MET A 67 -4.17 1.11 9.63
C MET A 67 -3.78 0.78 11.08
N ARG A 68 -3.06 1.69 11.76
CA ARG A 68 -2.74 1.53 13.19
C ARG A 68 -3.99 1.42 14.06
N ARG A 69 -5.04 2.19 13.75
CA ARG A 69 -6.31 2.13 14.48
C ARG A 69 -6.98 0.76 14.30
N ILE A 70 -7.04 0.24 13.08
CA ILE A 70 -7.65 -1.06 12.77
C ILE A 70 -6.86 -2.20 13.43
N VAL A 71 -5.54 -2.18 13.31
CA VAL A 71 -4.66 -3.21 13.91
C VAL A 71 -4.76 -3.24 15.44
N LYS A 72 -5.02 -2.11 16.08
CA LYS A 72 -5.26 -2.05 17.53
C LYS A 72 -6.66 -2.52 17.93
N ALA A 73 -7.65 -2.31 17.06
CA ALA A 73 -9.05 -2.60 17.36
C ALA A 73 -9.45 -4.05 17.06
N PHE A 74 -8.79 -4.70 16.09
CA PHE A 74 -9.16 -6.03 15.62
C PHE A 74 -7.98 -7.00 15.66
N PRO A 75 -8.17 -8.23 16.16
CA PRO A 75 -7.13 -9.24 16.11
C PRO A 75 -6.86 -9.69 14.67
N TRP A 76 -5.61 -10.09 14.42
CA TRP A 76 -5.22 -10.68 13.15
C TRP A 76 -5.78 -12.10 13.01
N HIS A 77 -6.49 -12.37 11.92
CA HIS A 77 -6.95 -13.70 11.55
C HIS A 77 -6.51 -14.07 10.13
N GLN A 78 -6.25 -15.35 9.90
CA GLN A 78 -5.84 -15.84 8.59
C GLN A 78 -7.08 -16.13 7.73
N VAL A 79 -7.02 -15.73 6.47
CA VAL A 79 -8.09 -15.94 5.49
C VAL A 79 -7.51 -16.52 4.22
N ALA A 80 -8.18 -17.55 3.70
CA ALA A 80 -7.87 -18.11 2.39
C ALA A 80 -8.42 -17.17 1.31
N VAL A 81 -7.59 -16.87 0.32
CA VAL A 81 -7.91 -15.91 -0.75
C VAL A 81 -7.51 -16.44 -2.12
N SER A 82 -8.29 -16.09 -3.12
CA SER A 82 -8.00 -16.35 -4.53
C SER A 82 -8.06 -15.04 -5.33
N PHE A 83 -7.23 -14.91 -6.36
CA PHE A 83 -7.28 -13.74 -7.23
C PHE A 83 -8.51 -13.81 -8.13
N VAL A 84 -9.30 -12.73 -8.18
CA VAL A 84 -10.49 -12.67 -9.03
C VAL A 84 -10.08 -12.71 -10.51
N PRO A 85 -10.50 -13.72 -11.29
CA PRO A 85 -10.18 -13.82 -12.72
C PRO A 85 -10.71 -12.59 -13.48
N GLY A 86 -9.92 -12.07 -14.43
CA GLY A 86 -10.27 -10.87 -15.22
C GLY A 86 -10.14 -9.52 -14.49
N ARG A 87 -10.11 -9.48 -13.14
CA ARG A 87 -9.87 -8.25 -12.34
C ARG A 87 -8.54 -8.23 -11.61
N ALA A 88 -7.83 -9.36 -11.56
CA ALA A 88 -6.55 -9.49 -10.88
C ALA A 88 -5.43 -8.57 -11.39
N ARG A 89 -5.54 -8.03 -12.61
CA ARG A 89 -4.46 -7.32 -13.33
C ARG A 89 -4.76 -5.86 -13.69
N VAL A 90 -5.76 -5.23 -13.06
CA VAL A 90 -6.03 -3.80 -13.29
C VAL A 90 -4.96 -2.95 -12.59
N GLY A 91 -3.84 -2.76 -13.26
CA GLY A 91 -2.68 -2.02 -12.76
C GLY A 91 -2.08 -2.63 -11.47
N ARG A 92 -1.75 -1.77 -10.50
CA ARG A 92 -1.20 -2.15 -9.19
C ARG A 92 -2.26 -2.63 -8.19
N GLN A 93 -3.55 -2.51 -8.54
CA GLN A 93 -4.64 -2.94 -7.66
C GLN A 93 -4.79 -4.46 -7.71
N ALA A 94 -5.18 -5.05 -6.58
CA ALA A 94 -5.52 -6.48 -6.52
C ALA A 94 -6.94 -6.66 -5.98
N TYR A 95 -7.70 -7.53 -6.64
CA TYR A 95 -9.02 -7.94 -6.20
C TYR A 95 -8.93 -9.38 -5.69
N LEU A 96 -9.02 -9.46 -4.36
CA LEU A 96 -9.14 -10.62 -3.51
C LEU A 96 -10.54 -11.23 -3.51
N GLU A 97 -10.76 -12.52 -3.74
CA GLU A 97 -11.95 -13.21 -3.25
C GLU A 97 -11.58 -13.97 -1.99
N THR A 98 -12.37 -13.84 -0.93
CA THR A 98 -12.14 -14.52 0.35
C THR A 98 -12.95 -15.81 0.39
N ALA A 99 -12.30 -16.93 0.71
CA ALA A 99 -12.98 -18.22 0.81
C ALA A 99 -14.11 -18.16 1.84
N GLY A 100 -15.31 -18.64 1.44
CA GLY A 100 -16.51 -18.60 2.28
C GLY A 100 -17.34 -17.32 2.16
N SER A 101 -17.00 -16.40 1.25
CA SER A 101 -17.82 -15.23 0.92
C SER A 101 -17.95 -15.04 -0.59
N ASP A 102 -19.07 -15.49 -1.16
CA ASP A 102 -19.35 -15.40 -2.59
C ASP A 102 -19.74 -13.98 -3.06
N ARG A 103 -19.94 -13.06 -2.09
CA ARG A 103 -20.48 -11.71 -2.35
C ARG A 103 -19.52 -10.57 -2.03
N THR A 104 -18.33 -10.84 -1.48
CA THR A 104 -17.39 -9.77 -1.10
C THR A 104 -16.01 -9.96 -1.69
N PHE A 105 -15.47 -8.85 -2.20
CA PHE A 105 -14.10 -8.76 -2.67
C PHE A 105 -13.25 -7.94 -1.72
N LEU A 106 -12.04 -8.41 -1.49
CA LEU A 106 -10.99 -7.66 -0.84
C LEU A 106 -10.22 -6.85 -1.89
N ARG A 107 -10.52 -5.55 -1.99
CA ARG A 107 -9.79 -4.62 -2.83
C ARG A 107 -8.54 -4.12 -2.13
N LEU A 108 -7.39 -4.37 -2.72
CA LEU A 108 -6.10 -3.84 -2.30
C LEU A 108 -5.67 -2.75 -3.28
N PRO A 109 -5.34 -1.53 -2.80
CA PRO A 109 -4.97 -0.42 -3.66
C PRO A 109 -3.64 -0.61 -4.37
N GLU A 110 -2.73 -1.34 -3.74
CA GLU A 110 -1.39 -1.60 -4.25
C GLU A 110 -0.90 -2.94 -3.70
N MET A 111 -0.51 -3.86 -4.58
CA MET A 111 0.14 -5.12 -4.21
C MET A 111 1.33 -5.37 -5.14
N PRO A 112 2.58 -5.32 -4.64
CA PRO A 112 3.76 -5.62 -5.44
C PRO A 112 3.73 -7.04 -6.02
N GLU A 113 4.32 -7.26 -7.20
CA GLU A 113 4.25 -8.56 -7.88
C GLU A 113 4.86 -9.70 -7.06
N ARG A 114 5.96 -9.44 -6.32
CA ARG A 114 6.53 -10.42 -5.37
C ARG A 114 5.54 -10.88 -4.31
N VAL A 115 4.71 -9.95 -3.81
CA VAL A 115 3.66 -10.26 -2.84
C VAL A 115 2.51 -11.00 -3.53
N ARG A 116 2.14 -10.62 -4.75
CA ARG A 116 1.12 -11.33 -5.53
C ARG A 116 1.52 -12.78 -5.77
N GLU A 117 2.75 -13.04 -6.19
CA GLU A 117 3.27 -14.38 -6.37
C GLU A 117 3.23 -15.20 -5.07
N GLN A 118 3.61 -14.59 -3.94
CA GLN A 118 3.48 -15.27 -2.65
C GLN A 118 2.03 -15.63 -2.36
N VAL A 119 1.09 -14.70 -2.55
CA VAL A 119 -0.34 -14.95 -2.30
C VAL A 119 -0.89 -16.00 -3.26
N ARG A 120 -0.42 -16.05 -4.52
CA ARG A 120 -0.78 -17.12 -5.46
C ARG A 120 -0.29 -18.48 -4.99
N ARG A 121 0.92 -18.54 -4.41
CA ARG A 121 1.51 -19.78 -3.90
C ARG A 121 0.87 -20.23 -2.59
N SER A 122 0.65 -19.31 -1.64
CA SER A 122 0.13 -19.63 -0.31
C SER A 122 -1.39 -19.74 -0.29
N GLY A 123 -2.09 -19.01 -1.16
CA GLY A 123 -3.54 -18.85 -1.15
C GLY A 123 -4.05 -18.20 0.14
N ARG A 124 -3.20 -17.53 0.93
CA ARG A 124 -3.53 -17.07 2.28
C ARG A 124 -2.99 -15.67 2.58
N LEU A 125 -3.79 -14.92 3.32
CA LEU A 125 -3.47 -13.59 3.84
C LEU A 125 -3.90 -13.46 5.30
N TRP A 126 -3.32 -12.51 6.01
CA TRP A 126 -3.78 -12.11 7.33
C TRP A 126 -4.57 -10.82 7.23
N LEU A 127 -5.74 -10.78 7.86
CA LEU A 127 -6.62 -9.63 7.90
C LEU A 127 -6.84 -9.18 9.35
N ALA A 128 -6.99 -7.86 9.54
CA ALA A 128 -7.51 -7.26 10.75
C ALA A 128 -8.61 -6.26 10.37
N GLY A 129 -9.78 -6.39 10.97
CA GLY A 129 -11.02 -5.73 10.55
C GLY A 129 -12.01 -6.74 9.97
N PRO A 130 -12.94 -6.33 9.10
CA PRO A 130 -13.16 -4.96 8.61
C PRO A 130 -13.74 -4.01 9.68
N ASP A 131 -13.46 -2.71 9.55
CA ASP A 131 -14.15 -1.68 10.32
C ASP A 131 -15.56 -1.38 9.76
N ALA A 132 -16.33 -0.53 10.45
CA ALA A 132 -17.69 -0.15 10.02
C ALA A 132 -17.76 0.52 8.63
N ARG A 133 -16.63 0.96 8.05
CA ARG A 133 -16.54 1.51 6.69
C ARG A 133 -16.03 0.50 5.66
N GLY A 134 -15.87 -0.76 6.06
CA GLY A 134 -15.35 -1.85 5.24
C GLY A 134 -13.84 -1.81 5.05
N ARG A 135 -13.08 -1.06 5.85
CA ARG A 135 -11.61 -0.97 5.73
C ARG A 135 -10.96 -2.09 6.54
N THR A 136 -9.93 -2.71 5.99
CA THR A 136 -9.20 -3.81 6.63
C THR A 136 -7.71 -3.60 6.48
N ALA A 137 -6.93 -3.94 7.49
CA ALA A 137 -5.48 -4.06 7.34
C ALA A 137 -5.17 -5.46 6.79
N VAL A 138 -4.21 -5.53 5.87
CA VAL A 138 -3.82 -6.78 5.21
C VAL A 138 -2.33 -6.97 5.33
N LEU A 139 -1.91 -8.17 5.68
CA LEU A 139 -0.53 -8.56 5.95
C LEU A 139 -0.23 -9.92 5.29
N THR A 140 1.01 -10.08 4.81
CA THR A 140 1.54 -11.38 4.38
C THR A 140 2.47 -12.00 5.44
N PRO A 141 2.48 -13.34 5.58
CA PRO A 141 3.28 -14.01 6.60
C PRO A 141 4.79 -13.98 6.31
N ASP A 142 5.21 -14.18 5.05
CA ASP A 142 6.64 -14.35 4.73
C ASP A 142 7.28 -13.11 4.09
N THR A 143 6.53 -12.30 3.34
CA THR A 143 7.03 -11.04 2.81
C THR A 143 6.59 -9.91 3.73
N PRO A 144 7.48 -9.00 4.14
CA PRO A 144 7.07 -7.85 4.91
C PRO A 144 6.35 -6.85 4.02
N PHE A 145 5.03 -6.95 4.09
CA PHE A 145 4.09 -6.14 3.35
C PHE A 145 2.85 -5.96 4.22
N VAL A 146 2.42 -4.71 4.34
CA VAL A 146 1.20 -4.34 5.03
C VAL A 146 0.53 -3.22 4.25
N THR A 147 -0.78 -3.32 4.05
CA THR A 147 -1.54 -2.33 3.30
C THR A 147 -2.96 -2.20 3.84
N LEU A 148 -3.57 -1.05 3.58
CA LEU A 148 -4.97 -0.81 3.87
C LEU A 148 -5.81 -1.29 2.68
N GLY A 149 -6.55 -2.38 2.89
CA GLY A 149 -7.55 -2.90 1.98
C GLY A 149 -8.95 -2.37 2.27
N ARG A 150 -9.87 -2.66 1.36
CA ARG A 150 -11.30 -2.42 1.54
C ARG A 150 -12.09 -3.63 1.09
N VAL A 151 -13.00 -4.08 1.93
CA VAL A 151 -14.02 -5.06 1.57
C VAL A 151 -15.09 -4.34 0.76
N VAL A 152 -15.38 -4.85 -0.43
CA VAL A 152 -16.33 -4.30 -1.39
C VAL A 152 -17.34 -5.39 -1.74
N ILE A 153 -18.63 -5.05 -1.76
CA ILE A 153 -19.68 -5.99 -2.17
C ILE A 153 -19.67 -6.09 -3.70
N ARG A 154 -19.89 -7.30 -4.22
CA ARG A 154 -19.91 -7.62 -5.64
C ARG A 154 -20.93 -6.79 -6.42
#